data_AF-A0AAQ4DR35-F1
#
_entry.id   AF-A0AAQ4DR35-F1
#
_cell.length_a   1.000
_cell.length_b   1.000
_cell.length_c   1.000
_cell.angle_alpha   90.00
_cell.angle_beta   90.00
_cell.angle_gamma   90.00
#
_symmetry.space_group_name_H-M   'P 1'
#
loop_
_entity.id
_entity.type
_entity.pdbx_description
1 polymer ?
#
loop_
_entity_poly.entity_id
_entity_poly.type
_entity_poly.pdbx_seq_one_letter_code
_entity_poly.pdbx_strand_id
1 'polypeptide(L)'
;MQEDPFLKKYKKLNEALAGVIEDYSLVSFLPLNVQEKESMWSVLKACDRSNGYIFNQSEEQHMMNLSMGSDIQSQDTIARLRERLETSGTTLIVEDEEEMDEVD
;
A
#
# COMPACT_ATOMS: atom_id res chain seq x y z
N MET A 1 4.38 -29.83 25.49
CA MET A 1 4.29 -28.44 26.00
C MET A 1 4.19 -28.34 27.52
N GLN A 2 3.43 -29.19 28.22
CA GLN A 2 3.26 -29.07 29.68
C GLN A 2 4.37 -29.73 30.53
N GLU A 3 5.29 -30.48 29.92
CA GLU A 3 6.38 -31.17 30.62
C GLU A 3 7.76 -30.53 30.42
N ASP A 4 7.82 -29.31 29.89
CA ASP A 4 9.10 -28.59 29.83
C ASP A 4 9.51 -28.16 31.25
N PRO A 5 10.71 -28.55 31.74
CA PRO A 5 11.19 -28.16 33.07
C PRO A 5 11.17 -26.65 33.31
N PHE A 6 11.36 -25.84 32.26
CA PHE A 6 11.34 -24.38 32.34
C PHE A 6 9.92 -23.81 32.49
N LEU A 7 8.93 -24.40 31.82
CA LEU A 7 7.55 -23.91 31.82
C LEU A 7 6.77 -24.38 33.06
N LYS A 8 7.28 -25.39 33.78
CA LYS A 8 6.63 -25.95 34.97
C LYS A 8 6.37 -24.93 36.08
N LYS A 9 7.27 -23.96 36.28
CA LYS A 9 7.07 -22.86 37.26
C LYS A 9 5.94 -21.90 36.89
N TYR A 10 5.59 -21.81 35.61
CA TYR A 10 4.56 -20.91 35.09
C TYR A 10 3.21 -21.58 34.83
N LYS A 11 3.05 -22.84 35.25
CA LYS A 11 1.83 -23.62 34.96
C LYS A 11 0.54 -22.90 35.36
N LYS A 12 0.48 -22.39 36.59
CA LYS A 12 -0.71 -21.64 37.09
C LYS A 12 -0.97 -20.35 36.31
N LEU A 13 0.10 -19.67 35.87
CA LEU A 13 -0.02 -18.44 35.09
C LEU A 13 -0.53 -18.74 33.68
N ASN A 14 -0.01 -19.78 33.04
CA ASN A 14 -0.44 -20.19 31.71
C ASN A 14 -1.89 -20.67 31.70
N GLU A 15 -2.32 -21.39 32.74
CA GLU A 15 -3.73 -21.79 32.92
C GLU A 15 -4.64 -20.58 33.09
N ALA A 16 -4.27 -19.61 33.94
CA ALA A 16 -5.04 -18.37 34.09
C ALA A 16 -5.09 -17.54 32.80
N LEU A 17 -3.98 -17.47 32.06
CA LEU A 17 -3.89 -16.76 30.79
C LEU A 17 -4.79 -17.41 29.72
N ALA A 18 -4.72 -18.75 29.59
CA ALA A 18 -5.59 -19.49 28.68
C ALA A 18 -7.07 -19.29 29.03
N GLY A 19 -7.41 -19.35 30.32
CA GLY A 19 -8.76 -19.07 30.79
C GLY A 19 -9.26 -17.69 30.37
N VAL A 20 -8.45 -16.64 30.53
CA VAL A 20 -8.82 -15.29 30.08
C VAL A 20 -8.99 -15.23 28.55
N ILE A 21 -8.11 -15.87 27.80
CA ILE A 21 -8.20 -15.90 26.33
C ILE A 21 -9.50 -16.58 25.88
N GLU A 22 -9.88 -17.67 26.53
CA GLU A 22 -11.10 -18.43 26.26
C GLU A 22 -12.36 -17.68 26.70
N ASP A 23 -12.41 -17.21 27.95
CA ASP A 23 -13.56 -16.52 28.56
C ASP A 23 -13.96 -15.26 27.78
N TYR A 24 -12.97 -14.52 27.28
CA TYR A 24 -13.20 -13.29 26.50
C TYR A 24 -13.10 -13.50 24.98
N SER A 25 -12.89 -14.74 24.51
CA SER A 25 -12.74 -15.08 23.09
C SER A 25 -11.74 -14.17 22.36
N LEU A 26 -10.57 -13.93 22.98
CA LEU A 26 -9.56 -12.99 22.46
C LEU A 26 -8.85 -13.50 21.20
N VAL A 27 -9.04 -14.77 20.86
CA VAL A 27 -8.50 -15.40 19.65
C VAL A 27 -9.65 -16.06 18.90
N SER A 28 -9.73 -15.80 17.59
CA SER A 28 -10.71 -16.39 16.69
C SER A 28 -10.02 -17.20 15.60
N PHE A 29 -10.56 -18.37 15.28
CA PHE A 29 -10.08 -19.19 14.17
C PHE A 29 -10.75 -18.79 12.85
N LEU A 30 -9.96 -18.79 11.78
CA LEU A 30 -10.45 -18.56 10.42
C LEU A 30 -10.27 -19.83 9.58
N PRO A 31 -11.31 -20.31 8.90
CA PRO A 31 -11.19 -21.45 8.01
C PRO A 31 -10.34 -21.07 6.78
N LEU A 32 -9.39 -21.93 6.43
CA LEU A 32 -8.49 -21.75 5.31
C LEU A 32 -8.55 -22.97 4.39
N ASN A 33 -8.94 -22.75 3.14
CA ASN A 33 -8.85 -23.71 2.06
C ASN A 33 -7.95 -23.15 0.94
N VAL A 34 -6.78 -23.78 0.75
CA VAL A 34 -5.78 -23.33 -0.23
C VAL A 34 -6.23 -23.48 -1.69
N GLN A 35 -7.24 -24.30 -1.97
CA GLN A 35 -7.79 -24.49 -3.31
C GLN A 35 -8.82 -23.40 -3.67
N GLU A 36 -9.36 -22.71 -2.67
CA GLU A 36 -10.42 -21.71 -2.84
C GLU A 36 -9.85 -20.31 -2.69
N LYS A 37 -9.83 -19.55 -3.79
CA LYS A 37 -9.28 -18.19 -3.81
C LYS A 37 -9.98 -17.26 -2.81
N GLU A 38 -11.29 -17.41 -2.63
CA GLU A 38 -12.07 -16.59 -1.70
C GLU A 38 -11.69 -16.83 -0.24
N SER A 39 -11.46 -18.10 0.14
CA SER A 39 -11.00 -18.46 1.48
C SER A 39 -9.62 -17.88 1.77
N MET A 40 -8.68 -18.01 0.83
CA MET A 40 -7.35 -17.39 0.93
C MET A 40 -7.43 -15.86 1.07
N TRP A 41 -8.31 -15.22 0.31
CA TRP A 41 -8.50 -13.77 0.35
C TRP A 41 -9.07 -13.28 1.69
N SER A 42 -10.02 -14.04 2.25
CA SER A 42 -10.59 -13.74 3.57
C SER A 42 -9.53 -13.74 4.67
N VAL A 43 -8.65 -14.75 4.66
CA VAL A 43 -7.54 -14.85 5.63
C VAL A 43 -6.52 -13.73 5.44
N LEU A 44 -6.15 -13.42 4.19
CA LEU A 44 -5.24 -12.31 3.90
C LEU A 44 -5.78 -10.98 4.43
N LYS A 45 -7.07 -10.69 4.17
CA LYS A 45 -7.74 -9.48 4.68
C LYS A 45 -7.76 -9.42 6.21
N ALA A 46 -7.96 -10.55 6.88
CA ALA A 46 -7.93 -10.60 8.34
C ALA A 46 -6.53 -10.35 8.90
N CYS A 47 -5.48 -10.85 8.23
CA CYS A 47 -4.08 -10.53 8.55
C CYS A 47 -3.81 -9.04 8.39
N ASP A 48 -4.20 -8.45 7.26
CA ASP A 48 -4.00 -7.02 6.98
C ASP A 48 -4.73 -6.15 8.00
N ARG A 49 -5.95 -6.53 8.39
CA ARG A 49 -6.71 -5.83 9.44
C ARG A 49 -6.04 -5.91 10.81
N SER A 50 -5.50 -7.07 11.17
CA SER A 50 -4.82 -7.27 12.46
C SER A 50 -3.49 -6.53 12.53
N ASN A 51 -2.79 -6.43 11.40
CA ASN A 51 -1.54 -5.67 11.26
C ASN A 51 -1.78 -4.17 11.11
N GLY A 52 -3.00 -3.75 10.78
CA GLY A 52 -3.38 -2.37 10.55
C GLY A 52 -3.15 -1.85 9.13
N TYR A 53 -2.68 -2.70 8.21
CA TYR A 53 -2.39 -2.33 6.82
C TYR A 53 -3.62 -1.83 6.06
N ILE A 54 -4.79 -2.44 6.33
CA ILE A 54 -6.07 -2.05 5.69
C ILE A 54 -6.51 -0.60 6.00
N PHE A 55 -5.94 0.03 7.03
CA PHE A 55 -6.30 1.38 7.46
C PHE A 55 -5.39 2.47 6.86
N ASN A 56 -4.32 2.10 6.16
CA ASN A 56 -3.42 3.04 5.49
C ASN A 56 -4.00 3.50 4.14
N GLN A 57 -5.19 4.11 4.14
CA GLN A 57 -5.70 4.83 2.95
C GLN A 57 -4.77 5.98 2.53
N SER A 58 -3.88 6.41 3.42
CA SER A 58 -2.88 7.42 3.11
C SER A 58 -1.86 6.94 2.08
N GLU A 59 -1.56 5.65 1.91
CA GLU A 59 -0.55 5.24 0.92
C GLU A 59 -1.05 5.44 -0.52
N GLU A 60 -2.30 5.10 -0.81
CA GLU A 60 -2.92 5.34 -2.12
C GLU A 60 -3.03 6.84 -2.41
N GLN A 61 -3.48 7.63 -1.42
CA GLN A 61 -3.54 9.08 -1.54
C GLN A 61 -2.15 9.71 -1.63
N HIS A 62 -1.15 9.19 -0.91
CA HIS A 62 0.21 9.71 -0.92
C HIS A 62 0.89 9.41 -2.26
N MET A 63 0.68 8.22 -2.82
CA MET A 63 1.15 7.86 -4.17
C MET A 63 0.44 8.67 -5.26
N MET A 64 -0.88 8.88 -5.15
CA MET A 64 -1.62 9.75 -6.06
C MET A 64 -1.17 11.21 -5.95
N ASN A 65 -0.96 11.71 -4.73
CA ASN A 65 -0.42 13.05 -4.48
C ASN A 65 1.03 13.20 -4.98
N LEU A 66 1.86 12.14 -4.89
CA LEU A 66 3.23 12.14 -5.41
C LEU A 66 3.24 12.15 -6.94
N SER A 67 2.38 11.35 -7.57
CA SER A 67 2.23 11.29 -9.03
C SER A 67 1.62 12.58 -9.60
N MET A 68 0.66 13.20 -8.92
CA MET A 68 0.04 14.45 -9.38
C MET A 68 0.88 15.69 -9.01
N GLY A 69 1.74 15.59 -7.99
CA GLY A 69 2.65 16.67 -7.58
C GLY A 69 3.77 16.97 -8.57
N SER A 70 4.20 16.00 -9.39
CA SER A 70 5.20 16.22 -10.45
C SER A 70 4.65 17.00 -11.63
N ASP A 71 3.38 16.76 -11.98
CA ASP A 71 2.76 17.37 -13.16
C ASP A 71 2.36 18.82 -12.91
N ILE A 72 1.87 19.15 -11.71
CA ILE A 72 1.52 20.54 -11.32
C ILE A 72 2.74 21.46 -11.40
N GLN A 73 3.88 21.04 -10.85
CA GLN A 73 5.09 21.88 -10.84
C GLN A 73 5.64 22.05 -12.26
N SER A 74 5.56 21.01 -13.09
CA SER A 74 6.04 21.06 -14.46
C SER A 74 5.18 21.96 -15.35
N GLN A 75 3.84 21.87 -15.24
CA GLN A 75 2.93 22.72 -16.01
C GLN A 75 3.00 24.20 -15.60
N ASP A 76 3.09 24.51 -14.31
CA ASP A 76 3.24 25.90 -13.83
C ASP A 76 4.54 26.54 -14.34
N THR A 77 5.62 25.75 -14.39
CA THR A 77 6.91 26.22 -14.87
C THR A 77 6.88 26.45 -16.39
N ILE A 78 6.28 25.52 -17.15
CA ILE A 78 6.09 25.65 -18.60
C ILE A 78 5.21 26.86 -18.94
N ALA A 79 4.12 27.09 -18.20
CA ALA A 79 3.23 28.23 -18.41
C ALA A 79 3.95 29.58 -18.20
N ARG A 80 4.73 29.70 -17.12
CA ARG A 80 5.54 30.91 -16.85
C ARG A 80 6.63 31.15 -17.89
N LEU A 81 7.24 30.08 -18.41
CA LEU A 81 8.24 30.18 -19.47
C LEU A 81 7.58 30.66 -20.78
N ARG A 82 6.40 30.15 -21.12
CA ARG A 82 5.63 30.60 -22.30
C ARG A 82 5.27 32.09 -22.20
N GLU A 83 4.71 32.52 -21.07
CA GLU A 83 4.35 33.93 -20.85
C GLU A 83 5.56 34.88 -21.01
N ARG A 84 6.73 34.45 -20.51
CA ARG A 84 7.99 35.22 -20.61
C ARG A 84 8.53 35.30 -22.04
N LEU A 85 8.36 34.25 -22.82
CA LEU A 85 8.81 34.18 -24.22
C LEU A 85 7.92 35.05 -25.13
N GLU A 86 6.61 35.04 -24.90
CA GLU A 86 5.65 35.90 -25.60
C GLU A 86 5.92 37.40 -25.32
N THR A 87 6.25 37.75 -24.08
CA THR A 87 6.60 39.13 -23.72
C THR A 87 8.00 39.55 -24.21
N SER A 88 8.94 38.61 -24.35
CA SER A 88 10.30 38.91 -24.84
C SER A 88 10.42 38.92 -26.38
N GLY A 89 9.37 38.55 -27.11
CA GLY A 89 9.33 38.61 -28.58
C GLY A 89 10.21 37.58 -29.30
N THR A 90 10.60 36.50 -28.63
CA THR A 90 11.43 35.43 -29.22
C THR A 90 10.55 34.31 -29.78
N THR A 91 10.68 34.01 -31.08
CA THR A 91 9.96 32.91 -31.74
C THR A 91 10.62 31.56 -31.46
N LEU A 92 9.84 30.57 -31.03
CA LEU A 92 10.28 29.17 -30.93
C LEU A 92 10.20 28.52 -32.32
N ILE A 93 11.30 27.91 -32.78
CA ILE A 93 11.31 27.03 -33.95
C ILE A 93 11.12 25.62 -33.40
N VAL A 94 9.99 24.99 -33.73
CA VAL A 94 9.78 23.56 -33.47
C VAL A 94 10.23 22.85 -34.73
N GLU A 95 11.35 22.13 -34.65
CA GLU A 95 11.75 21.21 -35.71
C GLU A 95 10.87 19.97 -35.55
N ASP A 96 9.94 19.77 -36.48
CA ASP A 96 9.16 18.53 -36.58
C ASP A 96 10.14 17.41 -36.97
N GLU A 97 10.41 16.49 -36.04
CA GLU A 97 11.02 15.20 -36.39
C GLU A 97 9.98 14.45 -37.23
N GLU A 98 10.15 14.46 -38.55
CA GLU A 98 9.36 13.65 -39.47
C GLU A 98 9.49 12.16 -39.08
N GLU A 99 8.34 11.52 -38.83
CA GLU A 99 8.21 10.07 -38.73
C GLU A 99 8.85 9.42 -39.96
N MET A 100 9.95 8.68 -39.78
CA MET A 100 10.45 7.77 -40.80
C MET A 100 9.44 6.62 -40.96
N ASP A 101 8.59 6.73 -41.97
CA ASP A 101 7.76 5.62 -42.43
C ASP A 101 8.63 4.41 -42.82
N GLU A 102 8.28 3.26 -42.24
CA GLU A 102 8.77 1.92 -42.57
C GLU A 102 8.58 1.64 -44.08
N VAL A 103 9.65 1.27 -44.78
CA VAL A 103 9.57 0.77 -46.17
C VAL A 103 9.56 -0.76 -46.18
N ASP A 104 8.53 -1.30 -46.85
CA ASP A 104 8.24 -2.73 -47.14
C ASP A 104 9.45 -3.62 -47.46
#